data_AF-A0A7S3T4G1-F1
#
_entry.id   AF-A0A7S3T4G1-F1
#
_cell.length_a   1.000
_cell.length_b   1.000
_cell.length_c   1.000
_cell.angle_alpha   90.00
_cell.angle_beta   90.00
_cell.angle_gamma   90.00
#
_symmetry.space_group_name_H-M   'P 1'
#
loop_
_entity.id
_entity.type
_entity.pdbx_description
1 polymer ?
#
loop_
_entity_poly.entity_id
_entity_poly.type
_entity_poly.pdbx_seq_one_letter_code
_entity_poly.pdbx_strand_id
1 'polypeptide(L)'
;RLCARYQRPLIAELEAAVTAARRRLGPSAPPPPANPPRSDQSHQSPPRLPPNASLRAFQEAWRRGAPLLLAGVGDKLRRDLWTPAALAKLHGSFGVKLVALSDAAGADVEFDATVGDFFEGYDPARRSAARRKLQRSGGIELGSAARLLKLKDFPPAADFAELLPKQHADWAAAIPFAAYTSRTGQLNLASALPHWSLPPDLGPKMYAAYGCIEETEPLDHDGDGAAAEVAAGAGAVGSCPGSTKLHMDMSDAVNVLVHVAPSRGGGGSGSGGGGGSAHAVASCRDEVSGGEGDWLSRQRGTGAIGAVWDIWAAEDEPRLSAFLARVASERGEAPAHPIHDQCFYVGRALRERLAAEEGVRGWRFVQRQGEAVFIPAGCPHQVLNVRACIKVAQDFVSPEHLPRCLSLLDAFRPLPRAHKRSEDLLGPKAIAAHAASRALHALGAHFLHQPPHESQPPQRQA
;
A
#
# COMPACT_ATOMS: atom_id res chain seq x y z
N ARG A 1 -17.50 -12.90 24.11
CA ARG A 1 -18.63 -13.79 24.51
C ARG A 1 -19.99 -13.26 24.05
N LEU A 2 -20.28 -11.96 24.19
CA LEU A 2 -21.50 -11.33 23.64
C LEU A 2 -21.55 -11.35 22.09
N CYS A 3 -20.48 -10.97 21.38
CA CYS A 3 -20.44 -11.07 19.90
C CYS A 3 -20.70 -12.50 19.39
N ALA A 4 -20.06 -13.51 19.98
CA ALA A 4 -20.28 -14.91 19.60
C ALA A 4 -21.73 -15.41 19.84
N ARG A 5 -22.43 -14.84 20.83
CA ARG A 5 -23.82 -15.18 21.16
C ARG A 5 -24.83 -14.56 20.19
N TYR A 6 -24.53 -13.40 19.62
CA TYR A 6 -25.42 -12.68 18.69
C TYR A 6 -25.05 -12.83 17.21
N GLN A 7 -23.78 -13.09 16.87
CA GLN A 7 -23.34 -13.24 15.48
C GLN A 7 -23.74 -14.60 14.89
N ARG A 8 -23.70 -15.69 15.66
CA ARG A 8 -24.07 -17.03 15.15
C ARG A 8 -25.54 -17.12 14.68
N PRO A 9 -26.53 -16.65 15.45
CA PRO A 9 -27.92 -16.64 15.01
C PRO A 9 -28.12 -15.74 13.78
N LEU A 10 -27.51 -14.55 13.76
CA LEU A 10 -27.60 -13.61 12.65
C LEU A 10 -27.01 -14.19 11.36
N ILE A 11 -25.85 -14.86 11.44
CA ILE A 11 -25.22 -15.54 10.30
C ILE A 11 -26.13 -16.66 9.79
N ALA A 12 -26.71 -17.47 10.66
CA ALA A 12 -27.63 -18.54 10.26
C ALA A 12 -28.92 -18.02 9.62
N GLU A 13 -29.49 -16.93 10.15
CA GLU A 13 -30.64 -16.25 9.55
C GLU A 13 -30.31 -15.63 8.19
N LEU A 14 -29.11 -15.05 8.04
CA LEU A 14 -28.63 -14.54 6.77
C LEU A 14 -28.39 -15.65 5.74
N GLU A 15 -27.80 -16.77 6.14
CA GLU A 15 -27.64 -17.96 5.29
C GLU A 15 -29.00 -18.49 4.82
N ALA A 16 -30.00 -18.53 5.71
CA ALA A 16 -31.36 -18.91 5.37
C ALA A 16 -32.02 -17.90 4.41
N ALA A 17 -31.86 -16.59 4.66
CA ALA A 17 -32.41 -15.52 3.83
C ALA A 17 -31.76 -15.47 2.44
N VAL A 18 -30.43 -15.63 2.35
CA VAL A 18 -29.68 -15.73 1.08
C VAL A 18 -30.10 -16.98 0.32
N THR A 19 -30.28 -18.12 1.01
CA THR A 19 -30.78 -19.35 0.38
C THR A 19 -32.19 -19.19 -0.15
N ALA A 20 -33.08 -18.52 0.60
CA ALA A 20 -34.44 -18.21 0.17
C ALA A 20 -34.46 -17.23 -1.02
N ALA A 21 -33.60 -16.21 -1.01
CA ALA A 21 -33.44 -15.27 -2.12
C ALA A 21 -32.91 -15.95 -3.39
N ARG A 22 -31.89 -16.83 -3.27
CA ARG A 22 -31.37 -17.64 -4.38
C ARG A 22 -32.45 -18.52 -5.01
N ARG A 23 -33.34 -19.11 -4.21
CA ARG A 23 -34.48 -19.90 -4.71
C ARG A 23 -35.50 -19.05 -5.50
N ARG A 24 -35.64 -17.76 -5.16
CA ARG A 24 -36.57 -16.82 -5.83
C ARG A 24 -35.97 -16.17 -7.09
N LEU A 25 -34.66 -15.97 -7.13
CA LEU A 25 -33.96 -15.25 -8.20
C LEU A 25 -33.56 -16.13 -9.40
N GLY A 26 -33.84 -17.44 -9.36
CA GLY A 26 -33.44 -18.37 -10.43
C GLY A 26 -31.94 -18.73 -10.40
N PRO A 27 -31.47 -19.58 -11.34
CA PRO A 27 -30.06 -20.01 -11.36
C PRO A 27 -29.12 -18.81 -11.50
N SER A 28 -27.98 -18.89 -10.81
CA SER A 28 -27.02 -17.79 -10.68
C SER A 28 -26.56 -17.26 -12.04
N ALA A 29 -26.18 -15.98 -12.07
CA ALA A 29 -25.22 -15.51 -13.06
C ALA A 29 -24.03 -16.50 -13.11
N PRO A 30 -23.49 -16.81 -14.31
CA PRO A 30 -22.36 -17.71 -14.42
C PRO A 30 -21.23 -17.25 -13.49
N PRO A 31 -20.41 -18.18 -12.97
CA PRO A 31 -19.22 -17.79 -12.22
C PRO A 31 -18.44 -16.75 -13.04
N PRO A 32 -17.81 -15.76 -12.39
CA PRO A 32 -17.00 -14.79 -13.10
C PRO A 32 -16.04 -15.55 -14.01
N PRO A 33 -15.86 -15.12 -15.28
CA PRO A 33 -15.02 -15.84 -16.22
C PRO A 33 -13.65 -16.08 -15.58
N ALA A 34 -13.12 -17.29 -15.75
CA ALA A 34 -11.73 -17.56 -15.40
C ALA A 34 -10.85 -16.45 -16.00
N ASN A 35 -9.93 -15.93 -15.20
CA ASN A 35 -9.00 -14.91 -15.66
C ASN A 35 -8.40 -15.36 -17.00
N PRO A 36 -8.33 -14.48 -18.01
CA PRO A 36 -7.80 -14.85 -19.31
C PRO A 36 -6.39 -15.46 -19.16
N PRO A 37 -6.01 -16.40 -20.03
CA PRO A 37 -4.69 -17.02 -19.99
C PRO A 37 -3.62 -15.93 -20.00
N ARG A 38 -2.63 -16.10 -19.12
CA ARG A 38 -1.59 -15.10 -18.83
C ARG A 38 -0.75 -14.84 -20.09
N SER A 39 -1.06 -13.78 -20.82
CA SER A 39 -0.11 -13.18 -21.75
C SER A 39 1.06 -12.62 -20.94
N ASP A 40 2.27 -12.76 -21.47
CA ASP A 40 3.54 -12.29 -20.90
C ASP A 40 3.43 -10.97 -20.13
N GLN A 41 3.39 -11.06 -18.79
CA GLN A 41 3.29 -9.92 -17.86
C GLN A 41 4.65 -9.24 -17.61
N SER A 42 5.73 -9.72 -18.24
CA SER A 42 7.12 -9.39 -17.87
C SER A 42 7.48 -7.90 -17.88
N HIS A 43 6.69 -7.03 -18.53
CA HIS A 43 6.95 -5.59 -18.58
C HIS A 43 5.67 -4.73 -18.56
N GLN A 44 4.51 -5.30 -18.18
CA GLN A 44 3.25 -4.57 -18.27
C GLN A 44 3.03 -3.70 -17.02
N SER A 45 2.82 -2.40 -17.23
CA SER A 45 2.24 -1.53 -16.19
C SER A 45 0.80 -1.98 -15.89
N PRO A 46 0.30 -1.75 -14.66
CA PRO A 46 -1.11 -1.97 -14.37
C PRO A 46 -2.01 -1.14 -15.29
N PRO A 47 -3.26 -1.57 -15.52
CA PRO A 47 -4.24 -0.75 -16.23
C PRO A 47 -4.32 0.67 -15.65
N ARG A 48 -4.20 1.67 -16.52
CA ARG A 48 -4.25 3.09 -16.15
C ARG A 48 -5.63 3.66 -16.43
N LEU A 49 -6.23 4.30 -15.42
CA LEU A 49 -7.47 5.04 -15.55
C LEU A 49 -7.18 6.56 -15.66
N PRO A 50 -7.88 7.28 -16.54
CA PRO A 50 -7.73 8.73 -16.64
C PRO A 50 -8.33 9.44 -15.42
N PRO A 51 -7.96 10.71 -15.15
CA PRO A 51 -8.42 11.47 -13.97
C PRO A 51 -9.94 11.59 -13.81
N ASN A 52 -10.68 11.54 -14.92
CA ASN A 52 -12.14 11.64 -15.00
C ASN A 52 -12.82 10.29 -15.27
N ALA A 53 -12.15 9.17 -15.01
CA ALA A 53 -12.73 7.84 -15.16
C ALA A 53 -14.06 7.70 -14.41
N SER A 54 -15.05 7.14 -15.08
CA SER A 54 -16.36 6.89 -14.47
C SER A 54 -16.29 5.75 -13.45
N LEU A 55 -17.24 5.73 -12.51
CA LEU A 55 -17.38 4.62 -11.56
C LEU A 55 -17.52 3.27 -12.28
N ARG A 56 -18.24 3.23 -13.41
CA ARG A 56 -18.42 2.02 -14.21
C ARG A 56 -17.10 1.52 -14.80
N ALA A 57 -16.28 2.42 -15.35
CA ALA A 57 -14.97 2.06 -15.90
C ALA A 57 -14.06 1.50 -14.80
N PHE A 58 -14.09 2.09 -13.60
CA PHE A 58 -13.41 1.55 -12.43
C PHE A 58 -13.90 0.14 -12.10
N GLN A 59 -15.21 -0.08 -12.00
CA GLN A 59 -15.79 -1.39 -11.68
C GLN A 59 -15.43 -2.48 -12.70
N GLU A 60 -15.45 -2.15 -13.99
CA GLU A 60 -15.06 -3.07 -15.06
C GLU A 60 -13.59 -3.46 -14.99
N ALA A 61 -12.72 -2.56 -14.56
CA ALA A 61 -11.31 -2.83 -14.33
C ALA A 61 -11.08 -3.57 -13.01
N TRP A 62 -11.73 -3.14 -11.92
CA TRP A 62 -11.55 -3.66 -10.56
C TRP A 62 -11.96 -5.11 -10.42
N ARG A 63 -13.04 -5.54 -11.09
CA ARG A 63 -13.49 -6.94 -11.15
C ARG A 63 -12.45 -7.93 -11.67
N ARG A 64 -11.40 -7.45 -12.36
CA ARG A 64 -10.32 -8.31 -12.88
C ARG A 64 -9.32 -8.72 -11.81
N GLY A 65 -9.38 -8.11 -10.62
CA GLY A 65 -8.48 -8.42 -9.50
C GLY A 65 -7.01 -8.04 -9.75
N ALA A 66 -6.75 -7.15 -10.69
CA ALA A 66 -5.42 -6.58 -10.97
C ALA A 66 -5.29 -5.18 -10.35
N PRO A 67 -4.07 -4.74 -9.98
CA PRO A 67 -3.85 -3.37 -9.51
C PRO A 67 -4.23 -2.34 -10.57
N LEU A 68 -4.68 -1.16 -10.14
CA LEU A 68 -5.03 -0.05 -11.03
C LEU A 68 -4.24 1.20 -10.67
N LEU A 69 -3.90 1.99 -11.68
CA LEU A 69 -3.23 3.27 -11.50
C LEU A 69 -4.12 4.40 -12.03
N LEU A 70 -4.52 5.30 -11.15
CA LEU A 70 -5.39 6.44 -11.47
C LEU A 70 -4.58 7.74 -11.39
N ALA A 71 -4.60 8.52 -12.47
CA ALA A 71 -3.96 9.83 -12.51
C ALA A 71 -4.85 10.96 -11.96
N GLY A 72 -4.26 12.12 -11.65
CA GLY A 72 -4.99 13.38 -11.42
C GLY A 72 -5.76 13.48 -10.10
N VAL A 73 -5.50 12.60 -9.12
CA VAL A 73 -6.06 12.74 -7.77
C VAL A 73 -5.46 13.95 -7.05
N GLY A 74 -4.17 14.20 -7.27
CA GLY A 74 -3.44 15.34 -6.70
C GLY A 74 -3.99 16.71 -7.09
N ASP A 75 -4.74 16.82 -8.19
CA ASP A 75 -5.36 18.09 -8.62
C ASP A 75 -6.54 18.50 -7.73
N LYS A 76 -7.09 17.55 -6.95
CA LYS A 76 -8.15 17.79 -5.96
C LYS A 76 -7.61 18.08 -4.56
N LEU A 77 -6.33 17.83 -4.31
CA LEU A 77 -5.68 18.01 -3.01
C LEU A 77 -5.07 19.40 -2.89
N ARG A 78 -5.14 19.98 -1.69
CA ARG A 78 -4.45 21.24 -1.38
C ARG A 78 -2.96 21.00 -1.14
N ARG A 79 -2.13 21.32 -2.13
CA ARG A 79 -0.69 21.03 -2.13
C ARG A 79 0.07 21.59 -0.92
N ASP A 80 -0.33 22.75 -0.42
CA ASP A 80 0.30 23.42 0.72
C ASP A 80 0.16 22.63 2.03
N LEU A 81 -0.94 21.89 2.21
CA LEU A 81 -1.21 21.10 3.41
C LEU A 81 -0.35 19.85 3.55
N TRP A 82 0.05 19.27 2.42
CA TRP A 82 0.76 17.99 2.37
C TRP A 82 2.27 18.14 2.24
N THR A 83 2.80 19.35 2.48
CA THR A 83 4.25 19.59 2.46
C THR A 83 4.92 19.14 3.76
N PRO A 84 6.19 18.71 3.71
CA PRO A 84 7.00 18.43 4.91
C PRO A 84 6.97 19.59 5.92
N ALA A 85 7.10 20.83 5.45
CA ALA A 85 7.09 22.02 6.28
C ALA A 85 5.74 22.24 6.98
N ALA A 86 4.62 22.04 6.27
CA ALA A 86 3.29 22.15 6.88
C ALA A 86 3.05 21.06 7.93
N LEU A 87 3.40 19.81 7.62
CA LEU A 87 3.25 18.69 8.55
C LEU A 87 4.15 18.84 9.78
N ALA A 88 5.41 19.26 9.60
CA ALA A 88 6.33 19.55 10.71
C ALA A 88 5.85 20.72 11.56
N LYS A 89 5.30 21.78 10.96
CA LYS A 89 4.76 22.93 11.70
C LYS A 89 3.56 22.55 12.57
N LEU A 90 2.68 21.70 12.05
CA LEU A 90 1.43 21.33 12.74
C LEU A 90 1.63 20.19 13.74
N HIS A 91 2.52 19.25 13.47
CA HIS A 91 2.64 18.00 14.24
C HIS A 91 4.07 17.69 14.69
N GLY A 92 5.02 18.61 14.51
CA GLY A 92 6.44 18.35 14.69
C GLY A 92 6.84 17.89 16.08
N SER A 93 6.09 18.24 17.12
CA SER A 93 6.34 17.79 18.49
C SER A 93 5.73 16.43 18.83
N PHE A 94 4.95 15.83 17.91
CA PHE A 94 4.28 14.55 18.16
C PHE A 94 5.31 13.41 18.16
N GLY A 95 5.34 12.64 19.26
CA GLY A 95 6.20 11.48 19.42
C GLY A 95 5.76 10.32 18.54
N VAL A 96 6.69 9.75 17.79
CA VAL A 96 6.46 8.66 16.83
C VAL A 96 7.61 7.66 16.91
N LYS A 97 7.34 6.44 16.45
CA LYS A 97 8.39 5.47 16.14
C LYS A 97 8.82 5.66 14.68
N LEU A 98 10.08 6.01 14.49
CA LEU A 98 10.73 6.01 13.18
C LEU A 98 11.40 4.67 12.95
N VAL A 99 11.51 4.31 11.67
CA VAL A 99 12.13 3.07 11.23
C VAL A 99 13.37 3.41 10.40
N ALA A 100 14.53 2.93 10.82
CA ALA A 100 15.74 2.89 10.02
C ALA A 100 15.74 1.60 9.18
N LEU A 101 15.75 1.75 7.86
CA LEU A 101 15.60 0.64 6.91
C LEU A 101 16.94 -0.10 6.71
N SER A 102 16.94 -1.43 6.86
CA SER A 102 18.14 -2.27 6.69
C SER A 102 18.18 -2.97 5.33
N ASP A 103 19.35 -2.96 4.67
CA ASP A 103 19.61 -3.49 3.32
C ASP A 103 20.00 -4.99 3.28
N ALA A 104 20.63 -5.46 4.36
CA ALA A 104 21.03 -6.85 4.59
C ALA A 104 20.12 -7.52 5.65
N ALA A 105 20.35 -8.81 5.91
CA ALA A 105 19.64 -9.71 6.85
C ALA A 105 19.40 -9.20 8.30
N GLY A 106 19.77 -7.95 8.60
CA GLY A 106 19.34 -7.22 9.79
C GLY A 106 17.87 -6.79 9.72
N ALA A 107 17.19 -6.86 10.86
CA ALA A 107 15.86 -6.31 11.01
C ALA A 107 15.88 -4.78 10.90
N ASP A 108 14.79 -4.19 10.43
CA ASP A 108 14.62 -2.74 10.51
C ASP A 108 14.65 -2.31 11.98
N VAL A 109 15.29 -1.17 12.25
CA VAL A 109 15.46 -0.69 13.63
C VAL A 109 14.42 0.40 13.91
N GLU A 110 13.54 0.14 14.86
CA GLU A 110 12.56 1.12 15.33
C GLU A 110 13.12 1.94 16.49
N PHE A 111 12.82 3.24 16.49
CA PHE A 111 13.23 4.13 17.58
C PHE A 111 12.30 5.32 17.78
N ASP A 112 12.25 5.82 19.00
CA ASP A 112 11.43 6.97 19.36
C ASP A 112 12.07 8.28 18.86
N ALA A 113 11.27 9.11 18.20
CA ALA A 113 11.63 10.44 17.75
C ALA A 113 10.36 11.29 17.61
N THR A 114 10.48 12.46 16.99
CA THR A 114 9.31 13.28 16.65
C THR A 114 9.08 13.37 15.15
N VAL A 115 7.85 13.71 14.75
CA VAL A 115 7.52 14.03 13.35
C VAL A 115 8.41 15.15 12.82
N GLY A 116 8.78 16.12 13.68
CA GLY A 116 9.67 17.22 13.34
C GLY A 116 11.08 16.73 13.04
N ASP A 117 11.62 15.83 13.84
CA ASP A 117 12.96 15.26 13.62
C ASP A 117 13.03 14.48 12.30
N PHE A 118 11.96 13.77 11.93
CA PHE A 118 11.87 13.12 10.62
C PHE A 118 11.86 14.15 9.49
N PHE A 119 11.01 15.19 9.57
CA PHE A 119 10.92 16.16 8.48
C PHE A 119 12.13 17.11 8.39
N GLU A 120 12.91 17.27 9.46
CA GLU A 120 14.19 17.98 9.41
C GLU A 120 15.20 17.29 8.47
N GLY A 121 15.22 15.95 8.44
CA GLY A 121 16.07 15.16 7.54
C GLY A 121 15.44 14.80 6.19
N TYR A 122 14.19 15.19 5.96
CA TYR A 122 13.48 14.94 4.72
C TYR A 122 14.13 15.67 3.54
N ASP A 123 14.59 16.90 3.76
CA ASP A 123 15.44 17.64 2.82
C ASP A 123 16.86 17.03 2.80
N PRO A 124 17.35 16.53 1.65
CA PRO A 124 18.72 16.03 1.52
C PRO A 124 19.78 16.99 2.05
N ALA A 125 19.60 18.31 1.93
CA ALA A 125 20.57 19.30 2.39
C ALA A 125 20.74 19.32 3.92
N ARG A 126 19.69 18.94 4.67
CA ARG A 126 19.67 18.98 6.15
C ARG A 126 19.87 17.61 6.78
N ARG A 127 19.78 16.54 5.98
CA ARG A 127 19.77 15.13 6.43
C ARG A 127 20.95 14.74 7.32
N SER A 128 22.17 15.15 6.96
CA SER A 128 23.36 14.83 7.77
C SER A 128 23.34 15.49 9.15
N ALA A 129 22.92 16.76 9.21
CA ALA A 129 22.79 17.47 10.48
C ALA A 129 21.66 16.87 11.34
N ALA A 130 20.51 16.58 10.73
CA ALA A 130 19.37 15.93 11.38
C ALA A 130 19.75 14.55 11.95
N ARG A 131 20.52 13.74 11.19
CA ARG A 131 21.02 12.44 11.66
C ARG A 131 21.94 12.58 12.88
N ARG A 132 22.91 13.49 12.84
CA ARG A 132 23.81 13.73 14.00
C ARG A 132 23.05 14.20 15.23
N LYS A 133 21.97 14.96 15.05
CA LYS A 133 21.07 15.36 16.14
C LYS A 133 20.39 14.13 16.74
N LEU A 134 19.76 13.29 15.91
CA LEU A 134 19.09 12.05 16.33
C LEU A 134 20.02 11.07 17.08
N GLN A 135 21.25 10.88 16.61
CA GLN A 135 22.24 10.02 17.28
C GLN A 135 22.60 10.53 18.68
N ARG A 136 22.73 11.85 18.85
CA ARG A 136 23.07 12.48 20.14
C ARG A 136 21.88 12.48 21.11
N SER A 137 20.66 12.74 20.61
CA SER A 137 19.48 12.87 21.46
C SER A 137 18.81 11.53 21.79
N GLY A 138 18.95 10.52 20.92
CA GLY A 138 18.29 9.22 21.09
C GLY A 138 19.15 8.13 21.74
N GLY A 139 20.48 8.34 21.87
CA GLY A 139 21.38 7.30 22.36
C GLY A 139 21.47 6.08 21.43
N ILE A 140 21.24 6.26 20.13
CA ILE A 140 21.14 5.18 19.13
C ILE A 140 22.35 5.21 18.23
N GLU A 141 23.08 4.10 18.18
CA GLU A 141 24.10 3.85 17.16
C GLU A 141 23.43 3.51 15.83
N LEU A 142 22.97 4.55 15.14
CA LEU A 142 22.50 4.45 13.76
C LEU A 142 23.72 4.11 12.87
N GLY A 143 23.86 2.84 12.46
CA GLY A 143 24.91 2.37 11.54
C GLY A 143 24.81 2.96 10.12
N SER A 144 25.57 2.43 9.17
CA SER A 144 25.52 2.82 7.75
C SER A 144 24.16 2.56 7.10
N ALA A 145 23.39 1.58 7.59
CA ALA A 145 22.03 1.25 7.15
C ALA A 145 20.99 2.33 7.50
N ALA A 146 21.26 3.17 8.50
CA ALA A 146 20.29 4.14 9.01
C ALA A 146 20.11 5.43 8.18
N ARG A 147 20.47 5.40 6.89
CA ARG A 147 20.38 6.58 6.02
C ARG A 147 18.96 6.80 5.50
N LEU A 148 18.25 5.71 5.21
CA LEU A 148 16.85 5.74 4.79
C LEU A 148 15.94 5.58 6.00
N LEU A 149 15.29 6.68 6.39
CA LEU A 149 14.28 6.66 7.44
C LEU A 149 12.88 6.58 6.87
N LYS A 150 11.99 5.95 7.64
CA LYS A 150 10.57 5.86 7.37
C LYS A 150 9.76 6.24 8.61
N LEU A 151 8.75 7.07 8.39
CA LEU A 151 7.61 7.29 9.26
C LEU A 151 6.44 6.44 8.74
N LYS A 152 6.05 5.43 9.51
CA LYS A 152 4.99 4.47 9.15
C LYS A 152 3.72 4.73 9.95
N ASP A 153 2.56 4.48 9.33
CA ASP A 153 1.26 4.42 9.99
C ASP A 153 0.94 5.68 10.81
N PHE A 154 1.33 6.88 10.37
CA PHE A 154 1.02 8.10 11.11
C PHE A 154 -0.39 8.60 10.77
N PRO A 155 -1.27 8.86 11.75
CA PRO A 155 -1.11 8.66 13.18
C PRO A 155 -1.25 7.19 13.61
N PRO A 156 -0.42 6.71 14.58
CA PRO A 156 -0.35 5.29 14.92
C PRO A 156 -1.62 4.75 15.57
N ALA A 157 -2.19 5.49 16.54
CA ALA A 157 -3.36 5.06 17.31
C ALA A 157 -4.51 6.07 17.32
N ALA A 158 -4.24 7.35 17.01
CA ALA A 158 -5.28 8.38 16.96
C ALA A 158 -6.05 8.32 15.63
N ASP A 159 -7.30 8.79 15.63
CA ASP A 159 -8.02 8.99 14.38
C ASP A 159 -7.34 10.12 13.59
N PHE A 160 -7.15 9.90 12.29
CA PHE A 160 -6.64 10.91 11.37
C PHE A 160 -7.52 12.18 11.40
N ALA A 161 -8.83 12.04 11.58
CA ALA A 161 -9.75 13.17 11.71
C ALA A 161 -9.51 14.00 12.98
N GLU A 162 -9.05 13.36 14.07
CA GLU A 162 -8.76 14.04 15.33
C GLU A 162 -7.40 14.72 15.31
N LEU A 163 -6.36 14.01 14.86
CA LEU A 163 -4.99 14.53 14.89
C LEU A 163 -4.70 15.49 13.71
N LEU A 164 -5.28 15.22 12.54
CA LEU A 164 -4.99 15.89 11.27
C LEU A 164 -6.28 16.41 10.61
N PRO A 165 -7.11 17.23 11.29
CA PRO A 165 -8.47 17.57 10.82
C PRO A 165 -8.51 18.28 9.47
N LYS A 166 -7.52 19.16 9.19
CA LYS A 166 -7.44 19.89 7.91
C LYS A 166 -7.10 18.96 6.75
N GLN A 167 -6.15 18.06 6.97
CA GLN A 167 -5.73 17.04 6.01
C GLN A 167 -6.83 15.99 5.83
N HIS A 168 -7.53 15.62 6.91
CA HIS A 168 -8.66 14.70 6.85
C HIS A 168 -9.78 15.25 5.95
N ALA A 169 -10.16 16.51 6.14
CA ALA A 169 -11.19 17.15 5.32
C ALA A 169 -10.77 17.24 3.83
N ASP A 170 -9.51 17.59 3.57
CA ASP A 170 -8.93 17.63 2.23
C ASP A 170 -8.94 16.24 1.56
N TRP A 171 -8.50 15.23 2.31
CA TRP A 171 -8.49 13.83 1.89
C TRP A 171 -9.89 13.31 1.57
N ALA A 172 -10.85 13.52 2.49
CA ALA A 172 -12.23 13.07 2.31
C ALA A 172 -12.90 13.69 1.07
N ALA A 173 -12.53 14.92 0.70
CA ALA A 173 -13.01 15.59 -0.51
C ALA A 173 -12.33 15.07 -1.79
N ALA A 174 -11.08 14.63 -1.71
CA ALA A 174 -10.27 14.26 -2.86
C ALA A 174 -10.25 12.76 -3.17
N ILE A 175 -10.54 11.89 -2.19
CA ILE A 175 -10.35 10.44 -2.30
C ILE A 175 -11.12 9.88 -3.53
N PRO A 176 -10.44 9.17 -4.45
CA PRO A 176 -11.06 8.68 -5.67
C PRO A 176 -12.04 7.54 -5.40
N PHE A 177 -13.10 7.46 -6.22
CA PHE A 177 -14.14 6.44 -6.12
C PHE A 177 -14.70 6.27 -4.70
N ALA A 178 -15.05 7.39 -4.05
CA ALA A 178 -15.55 7.43 -2.66
C ALA A 178 -16.70 6.45 -2.35
N ALA A 179 -17.47 6.02 -3.36
CA ALA A 179 -18.46 4.95 -3.20
C ALA A 179 -17.83 3.64 -2.67
N TYR A 180 -16.58 3.35 -3.05
CA TYR A 180 -15.77 2.21 -2.60
C TYR A 180 -14.82 2.59 -1.47
N THR A 181 -14.15 3.74 -1.56
CA THR A 181 -12.98 4.04 -0.72
C THR A 181 -13.33 4.81 0.55
N SER A 182 -14.44 5.56 0.58
CA SER A 182 -14.86 6.27 1.79
C SER A 182 -15.34 5.30 2.86
N ARG A 183 -15.14 5.63 4.14
CA ARG A 183 -15.74 4.90 5.29
C ARG A 183 -17.27 4.85 5.22
N THR A 184 -17.90 5.83 4.56
CA THR A 184 -19.35 5.91 4.36
C THR A 184 -19.78 5.50 2.95
N GLY A 185 -18.86 4.96 2.15
CA GLY A 185 -19.12 4.53 0.79
C GLY A 185 -20.15 3.39 0.72
N GLN A 186 -21.13 3.51 -0.17
CA GLN A 186 -22.21 2.51 -0.31
C GLN A 186 -21.70 1.14 -0.75
N LEU A 187 -20.59 1.12 -1.50
CA LEU A 187 -19.91 -0.07 -1.99
C LEU A 187 -18.67 -0.41 -1.14
N ASN A 188 -18.39 0.33 -0.08
CA ASN A 188 -17.48 -0.10 0.97
C ASN A 188 -18.27 -0.98 1.95
N LEU A 189 -18.07 -2.29 1.91
CA LEU A 189 -18.82 -3.21 2.77
C LEU A 189 -18.52 -3.01 4.25
N ALA A 190 -17.33 -2.51 4.60
CA ALA A 190 -17.00 -2.18 5.98
C ALA A 190 -17.93 -1.11 6.57
N SER A 191 -18.52 -0.24 5.74
CA SER A 191 -19.52 0.75 6.17
C SER A 191 -20.81 0.13 6.70
N ALA A 192 -21.04 -1.17 6.48
CA ALA A 192 -22.20 -1.87 7.00
C ALA A 192 -22.08 -2.24 8.48
N LEU A 193 -20.86 -2.19 9.04
CA LEU A 193 -20.64 -2.48 10.45
C LEU A 193 -21.38 -1.47 11.33
N PRO A 194 -22.10 -1.93 12.38
CA PRO A 194 -22.79 -1.03 13.30
C PRO A 194 -21.82 -0.12 14.07
N HIS A 195 -22.27 1.08 14.44
CA HIS A 195 -21.46 2.04 15.21
C HIS A 195 -20.99 1.52 16.59
N TRP A 196 -21.69 0.53 17.16
CA TRP A 196 -21.31 -0.12 18.42
C TRP A 196 -20.29 -1.24 18.24
N SER A 197 -20.03 -1.67 17.00
CA SER A 197 -18.92 -2.58 16.73
C SER A 197 -17.60 -1.82 16.86
N LEU A 198 -16.51 -2.53 17.12
CA LEU A 198 -15.17 -1.97 16.98
C LEU A 198 -14.80 -2.11 15.49
N PRO A 199 -14.93 -1.05 14.66
CA PRO A 199 -14.60 -1.16 13.25
C PRO A 199 -13.10 -1.42 13.11
N PRO A 200 -12.68 -2.15 12.06
CA PRO A 200 -11.27 -2.28 11.72
C PRO A 200 -10.67 -0.89 11.44
N ASP A 201 -9.39 -0.72 11.75
CA ASP A 201 -8.66 0.49 11.38
C ASP A 201 -8.33 0.44 9.89
N LEU A 202 -9.23 0.99 9.08
CA LEU A 202 -9.07 1.08 7.63
C LEU A 202 -8.34 2.35 7.19
N GLY A 203 -7.80 3.14 8.13
CA GLY A 203 -7.24 4.44 7.82
C GLY A 203 -8.28 5.54 7.56
N PRO A 204 -7.84 6.76 7.17
CA PRO A 204 -6.60 6.96 6.43
C PRO A 204 -5.34 6.91 7.29
N LYS A 205 -4.22 6.48 6.69
CA LYS A 205 -2.87 6.45 7.29
C LYS A 205 -1.86 7.12 6.38
N MET A 206 -0.98 7.93 6.96
CA MET A 206 0.12 8.58 6.26
C MET A 206 1.41 7.77 6.41
N TYR A 207 2.14 7.68 5.29
CA TYR A 207 3.45 7.05 5.21
C TYR A 207 4.42 8.04 4.58
N ALA A 208 5.54 8.30 5.23
CA ALA A 208 6.60 9.10 4.67
C ALA A 208 7.92 8.35 4.77
N ALA A 209 8.73 8.40 3.72
CA ALA A 209 10.06 7.79 3.76
C ALA A 209 11.01 8.54 2.83
N TYR A 210 12.30 8.47 3.14
CA TYR A 210 13.34 9.03 2.27
C TYR A 210 13.47 8.23 0.96
N GLY A 211 14.18 8.80 0.00
CA GLY A 211 14.41 8.19 -1.32
C GLY A 211 15.83 7.65 -1.48
N CYS A 212 15.97 6.56 -2.24
CA CYS A 212 17.24 5.88 -2.43
C CYS A 212 18.23 6.63 -3.34
N ILE A 213 17.75 7.45 -4.29
CA ILE A 213 18.66 8.14 -5.25
C ILE A 213 19.31 9.37 -4.61
N GLU A 214 18.62 10.08 -3.72
CA GLU A 214 19.11 11.32 -3.09
C GLU A 214 20.20 11.09 -2.04
N GLU A 215 20.56 9.84 -1.72
CA GLU A 215 21.58 9.52 -0.71
C GLU A 215 23.03 9.72 -1.18
N THR A 216 23.21 10.14 -2.43
CA THR A 216 24.46 9.90 -3.14
C THR A 216 25.07 11.09 -3.88
N GLU A 217 24.43 12.26 -3.83
CA GLU A 217 25.09 13.50 -4.26
C GLU A 217 26.06 13.94 -3.15
N PRO A 218 27.34 14.22 -3.45
CA PRO A 218 28.30 14.69 -2.46
C PRO A 218 27.74 15.91 -1.73
N LEU A 219 27.76 15.87 -0.39
CA LEU A 219 27.59 17.09 0.38
C LEU A 219 28.83 17.95 0.11
N ASP A 220 28.60 19.21 -0.26
CA ASP A 220 29.66 20.20 -0.34
C ASP A 220 30.46 20.16 0.98
N HIS A 221 31.79 20.12 0.82
CA HIS A 221 32.80 19.95 1.85
C HIS A 221 32.51 20.69 3.16
N ASP A 222 32.22 19.94 4.22
CA ASP A 222 32.65 20.27 5.58
C ASP A 222 33.63 19.15 5.99
N GLY A 223 34.88 19.53 6.21
CA GLY A 223 36.07 18.68 6.22
C GLY A 223 36.23 17.66 7.36
N ASP A 224 35.19 16.89 7.67
CA ASP A 224 35.29 15.73 8.56
C ASP A 224 35.26 14.44 7.72
N GLY A 225 36.36 13.69 7.74
CA GLY A 225 36.63 12.47 6.97
C GLY A 225 35.68 11.28 7.20
N ALA A 226 34.49 11.51 7.76
CA ALA A 226 33.46 10.50 7.99
C ALA A 226 32.77 10.02 6.70
N ALA A 227 33.05 10.59 5.53
CA ALA A 227 32.55 10.08 4.24
C ALA A 227 33.34 8.87 3.71
N ALA A 228 34.58 8.69 4.16
CA ALA A 228 35.50 7.66 3.65
C ALA A 228 35.29 6.27 4.30
N GLU A 229 34.93 6.21 5.58
CA GLU A 229 34.64 4.92 6.27
C GLU A 229 33.32 4.27 5.82
N VAL A 230 32.45 5.04 5.15
CA VAL A 230 31.08 4.62 4.74
C VAL A 230 31.09 3.58 3.62
N ALA A 231 32.20 3.46 2.87
CA ALA A 231 32.32 2.55 1.74
C ALA A 231 32.75 1.13 2.14
N ALA A 232 33.36 0.95 3.32
CA ALA A 232 34.01 -0.31 3.69
C ALA A 232 33.08 -1.32 4.40
N GLY A 233 31.91 -0.87 4.88
CA GLY A 233 30.95 -1.71 5.61
C GLY A 233 29.81 -2.30 4.78
N ALA A 234 29.79 -2.10 3.46
CA ALA A 234 28.79 -2.66 2.56
C ALA A 234 29.05 -4.16 2.33
N GLY A 235 28.86 -4.95 3.37
CA GLY A 235 28.86 -6.42 3.34
C GLY A 235 27.61 -6.98 2.66
N ALA A 236 27.41 -6.61 1.39
CA ALA A 236 26.63 -7.28 0.35
C ALA A 236 26.46 -6.28 -0.80
N VAL A 237 27.19 -6.51 -1.88
CA VAL A 237 26.98 -5.84 -3.17
C VAL A 237 25.49 -5.97 -3.56
N GLY A 238 24.75 -4.86 -3.65
CA GLY A 238 23.56 -4.79 -4.52
C GLY A 238 22.15 -4.78 -3.90
N SER A 239 21.94 -4.63 -2.59
CA SER A 239 20.57 -4.62 -2.03
C SER A 239 20.09 -3.22 -1.65
N CYS A 240 18.97 -2.77 -2.24
CA CYS A 240 18.26 -1.59 -1.75
C CYS A 240 17.18 -2.07 -0.75
N PRO A 241 17.08 -1.49 0.46
CA PRO A 241 16.21 -2.03 1.51
C PRO A 241 14.71 -1.99 1.18
N GLY A 242 14.33 -1.15 0.20
CA GLY A 242 12.93 -0.85 -0.10
C GLY A 242 12.29 0.02 0.97
N SER A 243 11.58 1.07 0.57
CA SER A 243 10.83 1.90 1.53
C SER A 243 9.66 1.16 2.19
N THR A 244 9.15 0.13 1.53
CA THR A 244 8.17 -0.81 2.07
C THR A 244 8.55 -2.20 1.58
N LYS A 245 8.91 -3.08 2.51
CA LYS A 245 9.17 -4.49 2.25
C LYS A 245 7.91 -5.20 1.73
N LEU A 246 8.12 -6.35 1.09
CA LEU A 246 7.05 -7.17 0.55
C LEU A 246 6.07 -7.55 1.65
N HIS A 247 4.80 -7.26 1.41
CA HIS A 247 3.69 -7.65 2.28
C HIS A 247 2.41 -7.81 1.46
N MET A 248 1.36 -8.25 2.11
CA MET A 248 0.01 -8.24 1.55
C MET A 248 -1.02 -7.86 2.61
N ASP A 249 -2.13 -7.30 2.16
CA ASP A 249 -3.23 -6.85 3.00
C ASP A 249 -4.47 -7.72 2.82
N MET A 250 -5.26 -7.83 3.90
CA MET A 250 -6.50 -8.59 3.89
C MET A 250 -7.65 -7.80 3.23
N SER A 251 -7.55 -6.47 3.22
CA SER A 251 -8.46 -5.49 2.63
C SER A 251 -7.98 -5.04 1.26
N ASP A 252 -8.89 -4.42 0.50
CA ASP A 252 -8.49 -3.58 -0.62
C ASP A 252 -7.87 -2.28 -0.11
N ALA A 253 -6.97 -1.68 -0.89
CA ALA A 253 -6.34 -0.42 -0.53
C ALA A 253 -6.25 0.56 -1.70
N VAL A 254 -6.31 1.85 -1.39
CA VAL A 254 -5.89 2.92 -2.29
C VAL A 254 -4.75 3.71 -1.66
N ASN A 255 -3.66 3.89 -2.39
CA ASN A 255 -2.49 4.65 -1.95
C ASN A 255 -2.26 5.85 -2.89
N VAL A 256 -2.34 7.07 -2.35
CA VAL A 256 -2.14 8.31 -3.10
C VAL A 256 -0.80 8.94 -2.72
N LEU A 257 0.02 9.26 -3.73
CA LEU A 257 1.29 9.96 -3.52
C LEU A 257 1.07 11.46 -3.47
N VAL A 258 0.89 12.01 -2.27
CA VAL A 258 0.48 13.41 -2.06
C VAL A 258 1.64 14.41 -2.20
N HIS A 259 2.87 13.96 -1.94
CA HIS A 259 4.07 14.79 -2.06
C HIS A 259 5.29 13.99 -2.50
N VAL A 260 6.10 14.61 -3.35
CA VAL A 260 7.42 14.13 -3.76
C VAL A 260 8.40 15.28 -3.55
N ALA A 261 9.54 15.00 -2.90
CA ALA A 261 10.59 15.99 -2.73
C ALA A 261 11.10 16.50 -4.09
N PRO A 262 11.44 17.79 -4.20
CA PRO A 262 11.94 18.36 -5.44
C PRO A 262 13.28 17.72 -5.83
N SER A 263 13.46 17.47 -7.13
CA SER A 263 14.77 17.11 -7.66
C SER A 263 15.72 18.28 -7.49
N ARG A 264 16.94 18.05 -6.95
CA ARG A 264 18.02 19.04 -7.07
C ARG A 264 18.26 19.26 -8.58
N GLY A 265 18.19 20.51 -9.02
CA GLY A 265 18.29 20.87 -10.44
C GLY A 265 19.63 20.47 -11.03
N GLY A 266 19.64 20.10 -12.32
CA GLY A 266 20.86 19.85 -13.08
C GLY A 266 21.72 21.10 -13.16
N GLY A 267 22.85 21.08 -12.46
CA GLY A 267 23.90 22.08 -12.55
C GLY A 267 25.25 21.36 -12.52
N GLY A 268 25.86 21.21 -13.70
CA GLY A 268 27.25 20.79 -13.87
C GLY A 268 27.51 19.29 -13.77
N SER A 269 28.01 18.71 -14.86
CA SER A 269 28.76 17.45 -14.82
C SER A 269 30.05 17.67 -14.02
N GLY A 270 29.95 17.60 -12.69
CA GLY A 270 31.10 17.54 -11.80
C GLY A 270 31.63 16.12 -11.77
N SER A 271 32.61 15.83 -12.62
CA SER A 271 33.50 14.67 -12.46
C SER A 271 34.32 14.86 -11.17
N GLY A 272 33.72 14.57 -10.02
CA GLY A 272 34.37 14.59 -8.70
C GLY A 272 34.56 13.17 -8.19
N GLY A 273 35.81 12.71 -8.14
CA GLY A 273 36.19 11.36 -7.73
C GLY A 273 35.89 11.07 -6.26
N GLY A 274 35.02 10.09 -6.02
CA GLY A 274 34.74 9.49 -4.71
C GLY A 274 34.23 8.07 -4.91
N GLY A 275 35.16 7.11 -5.06
CA GLY A 275 34.88 5.76 -5.60
C GLY A 275 33.86 4.90 -4.81
N GLY A 276 33.62 5.19 -3.53
CA GLY A 276 32.66 4.45 -2.71
C GLY A 276 31.19 4.86 -2.89
N SER A 277 30.92 6.15 -3.15
CA SER A 277 29.55 6.67 -3.31
C SER A 277 28.96 6.31 -4.68
N ALA A 278 29.80 6.35 -5.73
CA ALA A 278 29.41 6.05 -7.11
C ALA A 278 28.79 4.64 -7.29
N HIS A 279 29.29 3.64 -6.55
CA HIS A 279 28.79 2.26 -6.65
C HIS A 279 27.40 2.09 -6.02
N ALA A 280 27.14 2.71 -4.86
CA ALA A 280 25.81 2.70 -4.24
C ALA A 280 24.77 3.45 -5.09
N VAL A 281 25.18 4.55 -5.74
CA VAL A 281 24.34 5.27 -6.74
C VAL A 281 23.97 4.33 -7.87
N ALA A 282 24.97 3.67 -8.46
CA ALA A 282 24.78 2.79 -9.60
C ALA A 282 23.87 1.62 -9.24
N SER A 283 24.06 1.02 -8.07
CA SER A 283 23.21 -0.06 -7.54
C SER A 283 21.76 0.38 -7.32
N CYS A 284 21.53 1.55 -6.71
CA CYS A 284 20.16 2.07 -6.52
C CYS A 284 19.52 2.44 -7.87
N ARG A 285 20.28 3.03 -8.79
CA ARG A 285 19.78 3.35 -10.14
C ARG A 285 19.47 2.10 -10.94
N ASP A 286 20.30 1.06 -10.83
CA ASP A 286 20.11 -0.24 -11.47
C ASP A 286 18.90 -0.98 -10.90
N GLU A 287 18.72 -0.94 -9.57
CA GLU A 287 17.54 -1.48 -8.92
C GLU A 287 16.28 -0.75 -9.39
N VAL A 288 16.30 0.60 -9.40
CA VAL A 288 15.15 1.40 -9.87
C VAL A 288 14.85 1.15 -11.34
N SER A 289 15.87 1.06 -12.21
CA SER A 289 15.71 0.77 -13.64
C SER A 289 15.40 -0.70 -13.94
N GLY A 290 15.58 -1.60 -12.97
CA GLY A 290 15.49 -3.05 -13.18
C GLY A 290 16.57 -3.58 -14.12
N GLY A 291 17.73 -2.94 -14.19
CA GLY A 291 18.79 -3.27 -15.15
C GLY A 291 18.63 -2.65 -16.53
N GLU A 292 17.50 -2.01 -16.80
CA GLU A 292 17.18 -1.44 -18.09
C GLU A 292 17.57 0.04 -18.18
N GLY A 293 18.86 0.37 -18.00
CA GLY A 293 19.43 1.71 -18.21
C GLY A 293 18.44 2.88 -18.03
N ASP A 294 18.04 3.50 -19.14
CA ASP A 294 17.15 4.66 -19.19
C ASP A 294 15.64 4.35 -18.96
N TRP A 295 15.29 3.30 -18.21
CA TRP A 295 13.89 2.87 -17.98
C TRP A 295 13.03 3.97 -17.35
N LEU A 296 13.59 4.70 -16.38
CA LEU A 296 12.95 5.81 -15.69
C LEU A 296 12.54 6.95 -16.64
N SER A 297 13.42 7.34 -17.59
CA SER A 297 13.12 8.42 -18.53
C SER A 297 12.05 7.99 -19.55
N ARG A 298 12.04 6.69 -19.90
CA ARG A 298 11.08 6.08 -20.82
C ARG A 298 9.68 5.97 -20.23
N GLN A 299 9.54 6.11 -18.90
CA GLN A 299 8.24 6.17 -18.26
C GLN A 299 7.51 7.46 -18.66
N ARG A 300 6.44 7.34 -19.44
CA ARG A 300 5.59 8.48 -19.83
C ARG A 300 4.73 8.96 -18.65
N GLY A 301 4.32 10.22 -18.66
CA GLY A 301 3.41 10.80 -17.68
C GLY A 301 3.83 12.19 -17.19
N THR A 302 2.89 12.91 -16.58
CA THR A 302 3.08 14.26 -16.04
C THR A 302 3.36 14.21 -14.54
N GLY A 303 4.19 15.13 -14.04
CA GLY A 303 4.53 15.22 -12.61
C GLY A 303 5.76 14.43 -12.20
N ALA A 304 6.26 14.69 -11.00
CA ALA A 304 7.49 14.10 -10.47
C ALA A 304 7.33 12.61 -10.17
N ILE A 305 8.29 11.78 -10.61
CA ILE A 305 8.40 10.38 -10.19
C ILE A 305 8.84 10.35 -8.73
N GLY A 306 8.06 9.68 -7.88
CA GLY A 306 8.40 9.52 -6.47
C GLY A 306 8.80 8.10 -6.10
N ALA A 307 8.07 7.09 -6.57
CA ALA A 307 8.28 5.70 -6.15
C ALA A 307 8.15 4.69 -7.29
N VAL A 308 8.80 3.54 -7.13
CA VAL A 308 8.60 2.32 -7.92
C VAL A 308 7.83 1.31 -7.09
N TRP A 309 6.87 0.66 -7.73
CA TRP A 309 6.05 -0.39 -7.16
C TRP A 309 6.34 -1.70 -7.88
N ASP A 310 6.40 -2.79 -7.12
CA ASP A 310 6.19 -4.13 -7.63
C ASP A 310 4.94 -4.71 -6.95
N ILE A 311 4.00 -5.20 -7.75
CA ILE A 311 2.78 -5.86 -7.27
C ILE A 311 2.66 -7.20 -7.98
N TRP A 312 2.38 -8.28 -7.24
CA TRP A 312 2.11 -9.59 -7.80
C TRP A 312 0.63 -9.93 -7.73
N ALA A 313 0.18 -10.81 -8.62
CA ALA A 313 -1.18 -11.33 -8.58
C ALA A 313 -1.41 -12.08 -7.26
N ALA A 314 -2.60 -11.95 -6.69
CA ALA A 314 -2.95 -12.66 -5.44
C ALA A 314 -2.82 -14.18 -5.59
N GLU A 315 -3.07 -14.70 -6.80
CA GLU A 315 -2.96 -16.13 -7.12
C GLU A 315 -1.51 -16.64 -7.15
N ASP A 316 -0.51 -15.75 -7.21
CA ASP A 316 0.90 -16.11 -7.20
C ASP A 316 1.50 -16.18 -5.80
N GLU A 317 0.76 -15.74 -4.78
CA GLU A 317 1.22 -15.70 -3.40
C GLU A 317 1.79 -17.05 -2.91
N PRO A 318 1.16 -18.22 -3.14
CA PRO A 318 1.71 -19.47 -2.62
C PRO A 318 3.08 -19.83 -3.22
N ARG A 319 3.27 -19.56 -4.52
CA ARG A 319 4.55 -19.79 -5.22
C ARG A 319 5.62 -18.80 -4.78
N LEU A 320 5.24 -17.51 -4.65
CA LEU A 320 6.13 -16.47 -4.15
C LEU A 320 6.58 -16.76 -2.71
N SER A 321 5.66 -17.14 -1.83
CA SER A 321 5.96 -17.47 -0.43
C SER A 321 6.88 -18.69 -0.34
N ALA A 322 6.59 -19.75 -1.10
CA ALA A 322 7.46 -20.94 -1.16
C ALA A 322 8.87 -20.62 -1.68
N PHE A 323 8.98 -19.80 -2.73
CA PHE A 323 10.26 -19.32 -3.25
C PHE A 323 11.05 -18.55 -2.16
N LEU A 324 10.41 -17.59 -1.49
CA LEU A 324 11.07 -16.79 -0.46
C LEU A 324 11.45 -17.62 0.77
N ALA A 325 10.70 -18.66 1.11
CA ALA A 325 11.08 -19.60 2.16
C ALA A 325 12.36 -20.37 1.81
N ARG A 326 12.55 -20.75 0.54
CA ARG A 326 13.82 -21.35 0.07
C ARG A 326 14.97 -20.34 0.14
N VAL A 327 14.74 -19.11 -0.32
CA VAL A 327 15.74 -18.02 -0.24
C VAL A 327 16.11 -17.72 1.22
N ALA A 328 15.15 -17.75 2.15
CA ALA A 328 15.40 -17.59 3.57
C ALA A 328 16.30 -18.71 4.11
N SER A 329 15.98 -19.96 3.77
CA SER A 329 16.77 -21.13 4.17
C SER A 329 18.21 -21.06 3.66
N GLU A 330 18.43 -20.62 2.41
CA GLU A 330 19.76 -20.38 1.84
C GLU A 330 20.57 -19.34 2.63
N ARG A 331 19.90 -18.40 3.30
CA ARG A 331 20.50 -17.38 4.17
C ARG A 331 20.64 -17.83 5.62
N GLY A 332 20.21 -19.05 5.96
CA GLY A 332 20.14 -19.53 7.34
C GLY A 332 19.01 -18.89 8.16
N GLU A 333 18.02 -18.29 7.50
CA GLU A 333 16.84 -17.67 8.11
C GLU A 333 15.63 -18.63 8.07
N ALA A 334 14.74 -18.55 9.06
CA ALA A 334 13.54 -19.38 9.15
C ALA A 334 12.31 -18.55 9.57
N PRO A 335 11.81 -17.64 8.70
CA PRO A 335 10.59 -16.88 8.99
C PRO A 335 9.39 -17.82 9.14
N ALA A 336 8.42 -17.44 9.98
CA ALA A 336 7.15 -18.18 10.10
C ALA A 336 6.35 -18.07 8.80
N HIS A 337 6.38 -16.90 8.15
CA HIS A 337 5.88 -16.70 6.81
C HIS A 337 6.54 -15.47 6.15
N PRO A 338 7.32 -15.63 5.06
CA PRO A 338 8.22 -14.58 4.56
C PRO A 338 7.50 -13.28 4.15
N ILE A 339 6.27 -13.37 3.63
CA ILE A 339 5.46 -12.21 3.23
C ILE A 339 4.78 -11.55 4.44
N HIS A 340 4.38 -12.32 5.45
CA HIS A 340 3.65 -11.78 6.60
C HIS A 340 4.58 -11.24 7.68
N ASP A 341 5.74 -11.84 7.82
CA ASP A 341 6.82 -11.34 8.65
C ASP A 341 7.39 -10.04 8.08
N GLN A 342 7.22 -9.80 6.76
CA GLN A 342 7.72 -8.65 6.02
C GLN A 342 9.26 -8.60 5.99
N CYS A 343 9.91 -9.75 5.83
CA CYS A 343 11.36 -9.88 5.91
C CYS A 343 12.08 -9.48 4.62
N PHE A 344 11.39 -9.54 3.48
CA PHE A 344 12.01 -9.42 2.16
C PHE A 344 11.66 -8.11 1.46
N TYR A 345 12.65 -7.51 0.83
CA TYR A 345 12.44 -6.74 -0.39
C TYR A 345 12.95 -7.59 -1.57
N VAL A 346 12.06 -7.89 -2.52
CA VAL A 346 12.38 -8.70 -3.71
C VAL A 346 13.06 -7.79 -4.74
N GLY A 347 14.36 -7.57 -4.55
CA GLY A 347 15.21 -6.81 -5.47
C GLY A 347 15.37 -7.47 -6.84
N ARG A 348 16.07 -6.80 -7.77
CA ARG A 348 16.22 -7.22 -9.17
C ARG A 348 16.63 -8.69 -9.31
N ALA A 349 17.74 -9.08 -8.66
CA ALA A 349 18.25 -10.44 -8.73
C ALA A 349 17.22 -11.48 -8.27
N LEU A 350 16.46 -11.19 -7.20
CA LEU A 350 15.40 -12.07 -6.72
C LEU A 350 14.19 -12.08 -7.67
N ARG A 351 13.83 -10.96 -8.30
CA ARG A 351 12.74 -10.92 -9.30
C ARG A 351 13.09 -11.73 -10.54
N GLU A 352 14.32 -11.60 -11.05
CA GLU A 352 14.81 -12.37 -12.20
C GLU A 352 14.80 -13.87 -11.88
N ARG A 353 15.28 -14.24 -10.69
CA ARG A 353 15.31 -15.62 -10.21
C ARG A 353 13.91 -16.20 -9.96
N LEU A 354 13.00 -15.45 -9.34
CA LEU A 354 11.59 -15.81 -9.18
C LEU A 354 10.90 -16.07 -10.52
N ALA A 355 11.16 -15.21 -11.51
CA ALA A 355 10.60 -15.37 -12.85
C ALA A 355 11.16 -16.61 -13.57
N ALA A 356 12.45 -16.92 -13.37
CA ALA A 356 13.10 -18.08 -13.98
C ALA A 356 12.69 -19.41 -13.33
N GLU A 357 12.60 -19.46 -12.00
CA GLU A 357 12.30 -20.69 -11.25
C GLU A 357 10.81 -21.00 -11.17
N GLU A 358 9.97 -19.99 -10.93
CA GLU A 358 8.54 -20.18 -10.60
C GLU A 358 7.59 -19.71 -11.72
N GLY A 359 8.13 -19.05 -12.75
CA GLY A 359 7.33 -18.38 -13.78
C GLY A 359 6.45 -17.25 -13.22
N VAL A 360 6.75 -16.77 -12.01
CA VAL A 360 6.00 -15.71 -11.32
C VAL A 360 6.57 -14.36 -11.72
N ARG A 361 5.71 -13.49 -12.24
CA ARG A 361 6.04 -12.11 -12.63
C ARG A 361 4.99 -11.17 -12.06
N GLY A 362 5.40 -9.95 -11.73
CA GLY A 362 4.52 -8.92 -11.20
C GLY A 362 4.50 -7.68 -12.10
N TRP A 363 3.59 -6.75 -11.80
CA TRP A 363 3.56 -5.42 -12.38
C TRP A 363 4.64 -4.55 -11.73
N ARG A 364 5.62 -4.09 -12.51
CA ARG A 364 6.59 -3.07 -12.10
C ARG A 364 6.28 -1.74 -12.76
N PHE A 365 6.09 -0.68 -11.97
CA PHE A 365 5.73 0.64 -12.52
C PHE A 365 6.12 1.80 -11.59
N VAL A 366 6.20 3.00 -12.15
CA VAL A 366 6.41 4.24 -11.38
C VAL A 366 5.07 4.83 -10.92
N GLN A 367 5.07 5.36 -9.69
CA GLN A 367 4.04 6.23 -9.15
C GLN A 367 4.56 7.67 -9.13
N ARG A 368 3.77 8.57 -9.71
CA ARG A 368 4.02 10.01 -9.77
C ARG A 368 3.20 10.76 -8.74
N GLN A 369 3.66 11.96 -8.38
CA GLN A 369 2.92 12.83 -7.47
C GLN A 369 1.50 13.07 -8.00
N GLY A 370 0.50 12.85 -7.14
CA GLY A 370 -0.91 12.97 -7.45
C GLY A 370 -1.54 11.74 -8.08
N GLU A 371 -0.81 10.65 -8.32
CA GLU A 371 -1.38 9.36 -8.74
C GLU A 371 -1.84 8.52 -7.54
N ALA A 372 -2.91 7.76 -7.76
CA ALA A 372 -3.43 6.78 -6.83
C ALA A 372 -3.21 5.36 -7.36
N VAL A 373 -2.62 4.50 -6.53
CA VAL A 373 -2.47 3.06 -6.78
C VAL A 373 -3.58 2.35 -6.02
N PHE A 374 -4.42 1.60 -6.72
CA PHE A 374 -5.39 0.69 -6.11
C PHE A 374 -4.81 -0.72 -6.07
N ILE A 375 -4.82 -1.34 -4.89
CA ILE A 375 -4.28 -2.67 -4.63
C ILE A 375 -5.43 -3.58 -4.18
N PRO A 376 -5.77 -4.63 -4.96
CA PRO A 376 -6.75 -5.61 -4.54
C PRO A 376 -6.31 -6.37 -3.29
N ALA A 377 -7.27 -6.78 -2.46
CA ALA A 377 -7.01 -7.66 -1.33
C ALA A 377 -6.16 -8.87 -1.75
N GLY A 378 -5.19 -9.24 -0.90
CA GLY A 378 -4.32 -10.41 -1.10
C GLY A 378 -3.23 -10.28 -2.16
N CYS A 379 -3.10 -9.14 -2.86
CA CYS A 379 -1.97 -8.91 -3.78
C CYS A 379 -0.67 -8.63 -2.99
N PRO A 380 0.38 -9.45 -3.11
CA PRO A 380 1.69 -9.12 -2.56
C PRO A 380 2.27 -7.89 -3.24
N HIS A 381 2.84 -6.97 -2.47
CA HIS A 381 3.40 -5.74 -3.01
C HIS A 381 4.51 -5.14 -2.15
N GLN A 382 5.39 -4.37 -2.79
CA GLN A 382 6.50 -3.65 -2.19
C GLN A 382 6.71 -2.30 -2.87
N VAL A 383 7.42 -1.40 -2.19
CA VAL A 383 7.63 -0.03 -2.69
C VAL A 383 9.07 0.41 -2.47
N LEU A 384 9.67 0.98 -3.51
CA LEU A 384 10.94 1.69 -3.45
C LEU A 384 10.75 3.18 -3.74
N ASN A 385 11.05 4.03 -2.78
CA ASN A 385 11.10 5.47 -3.00
C ASN A 385 12.33 5.86 -3.80
N VAL A 386 12.11 6.47 -4.96
CA VAL A 386 13.14 7.10 -5.80
C VAL A 386 13.61 8.40 -5.16
N ARG A 387 12.64 9.20 -4.70
CA ARG A 387 12.82 10.45 -3.94
C ARG A 387 12.09 10.37 -2.62
N ALA A 388 12.37 11.27 -1.68
CA ALA A 388 11.56 11.33 -0.46
C ALA A 388 10.09 11.58 -0.84
N CYS A 389 9.19 10.79 -0.25
CA CYS A 389 7.77 10.75 -0.60
C CYS A 389 6.89 10.82 0.64
N ILE A 390 5.72 11.46 0.52
CA ILE A 390 4.61 11.33 1.48
C ILE A 390 3.43 10.71 0.73
N LYS A 391 2.90 9.62 1.28
CA LYS A 391 1.76 8.86 0.77
C LYS A 391 0.66 8.84 1.80
N VAL A 392 -0.59 8.80 1.35
CA VAL A 392 -1.76 8.56 2.20
C VAL A 392 -2.48 7.34 1.65
N ALA A 393 -2.74 6.36 2.51
CA ALA A 393 -3.48 5.16 2.15
C ALA A 393 -4.81 5.08 2.90
N GLN A 394 -5.79 4.47 2.26
CA GLN A 394 -7.09 4.14 2.82
C GLN A 394 -7.46 2.73 2.39
N ASP A 395 -7.79 1.91 3.36
CA ASP A 395 -8.32 0.58 3.12
C ASP A 395 -9.83 0.61 2.98
N PHE A 396 -10.35 -0.38 2.25
CA PHE A 396 -11.77 -0.61 2.07
C PHE A 396 -12.03 -2.10 1.81
N VAL A 397 -13.31 -2.50 1.83
CA VAL A 397 -13.71 -3.87 1.49
C VAL A 397 -14.73 -3.81 0.37
N SER A 398 -14.34 -4.19 -0.84
CA SER A 398 -15.23 -4.18 -1.99
C SER A 398 -16.04 -5.48 -2.10
N PRO A 399 -17.25 -5.45 -2.70
CA PRO A 399 -18.02 -6.65 -3.00
C PRO A 399 -17.26 -7.66 -3.87
N GLU A 400 -16.47 -7.17 -4.81
CA GLU A 400 -15.69 -7.98 -5.76
C GLU A 400 -14.64 -8.84 -5.06
N HIS A 401 -14.02 -8.34 -3.99
CA HIS A 401 -12.89 -9.01 -3.33
C HIS A 401 -13.20 -9.55 -1.94
N LEU A 402 -14.41 -9.33 -1.40
CA LEU A 402 -14.85 -9.93 -0.13
C LEU A 402 -14.62 -11.47 -0.07
N PRO A 403 -14.91 -12.27 -1.11
CA PRO A 403 -14.61 -13.70 -1.08
C PRO A 403 -13.13 -13.99 -0.79
N ARG A 404 -12.22 -13.18 -1.35
CA ARG A 404 -10.79 -13.30 -1.12
C ARG A 404 -10.41 -12.88 0.30
N CYS A 405 -10.96 -11.79 0.83
CA CYS A 405 -10.78 -11.40 2.24
C CYS A 405 -11.14 -12.56 3.19
N LEU A 406 -12.23 -13.28 2.89
CA LEU A 406 -12.67 -14.44 3.67
C LEU A 406 -11.70 -15.62 3.54
N SER A 407 -11.19 -15.91 2.33
CA SER A 407 -10.21 -16.98 2.12
C SER A 407 -8.87 -16.73 2.83
N LEU A 408 -8.44 -15.46 2.91
CA LEU A 408 -7.21 -15.09 3.62
C LEU A 408 -7.27 -15.38 5.12
N LEU A 409 -8.46 -15.39 5.74
CA LEU A 409 -8.60 -15.82 7.15
C LEU A 409 -8.14 -17.27 7.36
N ASP A 410 -8.44 -18.14 6.42
CA ASP A 410 -8.06 -19.55 6.52
C ASP A 410 -6.57 -19.74 6.26
N ALA A 411 -5.98 -18.92 5.38
CA ALA A 411 -4.55 -18.89 5.12
C ALA A 411 -3.71 -18.44 6.33
N PHE A 412 -4.27 -17.66 7.26
CA PHE A 412 -3.57 -17.19 8.45
C PHE A 412 -3.66 -18.16 9.65
N ARG A 413 -4.59 -19.11 9.62
CA ARG A 413 -4.76 -20.10 10.72
C ARG A 413 -3.51 -20.95 11.02
N PRO A 414 -2.67 -21.33 10.04
CA PRO A 414 -1.45 -22.09 10.32
C PRO A 414 -0.37 -21.27 11.03
N LEU A 415 -0.47 -19.94 11.08
CA LEU A 415 0.53 -19.09 11.73
C LEU A 415 0.53 -19.30 13.25
N PRO A 416 1.68 -19.17 13.92
CA PRO A 416 1.76 -19.27 15.38
C PRO A 416 0.76 -18.33 16.07
N ARG A 417 0.16 -18.75 17.18
CA ARG A 417 -0.85 -17.93 17.91
C ARG A 417 -0.35 -16.57 18.39
N ALA A 418 0.97 -16.40 18.55
CA ALA A 418 1.58 -15.12 18.94
C ALA A 418 1.99 -14.27 17.72
N HIS A 419 1.79 -14.77 16.50
CA HIS A 419 2.16 -14.07 15.28
C HIS A 419 1.22 -12.89 15.03
N LYS A 420 1.75 -11.72 14.65
CA LYS A 420 0.99 -10.46 14.46
C LYS A 420 -0.20 -10.54 13.49
N ARG A 421 -0.17 -11.47 12.52
CA ARG A 421 -1.27 -11.73 11.56
C ARG A 421 -2.21 -12.88 11.97
N SER A 422 -2.00 -13.52 13.13
CA SER A 422 -2.90 -14.57 13.63
C SER A 422 -4.20 -14.00 14.20
N GLU A 423 -4.26 -12.69 14.47
CA GLU A 423 -5.46 -11.98 14.88
C GLU A 423 -6.30 -11.53 13.67
N ASP A 424 -7.62 -11.76 13.72
CA ASP A 424 -8.58 -11.27 12.73
C ASP A 424 -8.88 -9.78 12.98
N LEU A 425 -7.95 -8.92 12.54
CA LEU A 425 -8.06 -7.46 12.71
C LEU A 425 -9.08 -6.82 11.78
N LEU A 426 -9.43 -7.47 10.66
CA LEU A 426 -10.38 -6.93 9.67
C LEU A 426 -11.83 -7.33 9.99
N GLY A 427 -12.06 -8.54 10.50
CA GLY A 427 -13.39 -9.08 10.77
C GLY A 427 -14.26 -9.30 9.50
N PRO A 428 -13.74 -9.86 8.39
CA PRO A 428 -14.46 -9.91 7.12
C PRO A 428 -15.75 -10.75 7.17
N LYS A 429 -15.86 -11.70 8.12
CA LYS A 429 -17.11 -12.44 8.37
C LYS A 429 -18.22 -11.53 8.92
N ALA A 430 -17.88 -10.64 9.85
CA ALA A 430 -18.84 -9.68 10.40
C ALA A 430 -19.24 -8.67 9.34
N ILE A 431 -18.26 -8.17 8.56
CA ILE A 431 -18.50 -7.29 7.42
C ILE A 431 -19.48 -7.94 6.44
N ALA A 432 -19.21 -9.18 6.02
CA ALA A 432 -20.07 -9.92 5.09
C ALA A 432 -21.50 -10.05 5.62
N ALA A 433 -21.66 -10.44 6.88
CA ALA A 433 -22.97 -10.62 7.49
C ALA A 433 -23.76 -9.31 7.55
N HIS A 434 -23.15 -8.23 8.04
CA HIS A 434 -23.82 -6.94 8.14
C HIS A 434 -24.11 -6.32 6.76
N ALA A 435 -23.20 -6.48 5.80
CA ALA A 435 -23.42 -6.04 4.42
C ALA A 435 -24.62 -6.76 3.78
N ALA A 436 -24.71 -8.09 3.94
CA ALA A 436 -25.83 -8.88 3.45
C ALA A 436 -27.15 -8.47 4.12
N SER A 437 -27.14 -8.27 5.44
CA SER A 437 -28.32 -7.78 6.18
C SER A 437 -28.80 -6.41 5.67
N ARG A 438 -27.88 -5.46 5.49
CA ARG A 438 -28.20 -4.12 4.96
C ARG A 438 -28.78 -4.19 3.54
N ALA A 439 -28.22 -5.05 2.68
CA ALA A 439 -28.73 -5.25 1.33
C ALA A 439 -30.15 -5.85 1.32
N LEU A 440 -30.42 -6.86 2.16
CA LEU A 440 -31.75 -7.48 2.28
C LEU A 440 -32.79 -6.49 2.80
N HIS A 441 -32.47 -5.66 3.79
CA HIS A 441 -33.38 -4.61 4.27
C HIS A 441 -33.70 -3.57 3.17
N ALA A 442 -32.69 -3.14 2.41
CA ALA A 442 -32.88 -2.20 1.31
C ALA A 442 -33.77 -2.79 0.19
N LEU A 443 -33.56 -4.06 -0.17
CA LEU A 443 -34.41 -4.76 -1.13
C LEU A 443 -35.84 -4.93 -0.59
N GLY A 444 -35.99 -5.35 0.67
CA GLY A 444 -37.29 -5.48 1.31
C GLY A 444 -38.08 -4.18 1.29
N ALA A 445 -37.45 -3.05 1.66
CA ALA A 445 -38.06 -1.74 1.57
C ALA A 445 -38.45 -1.37 0.13
N HIS A 446 -37.60 -1.68 -0.86
CA HIS A 446 -37.93 -1.44 -2.26
C HIS A 446 -39.17 -2.20 -2.71
N PHE A 447 -39.26 -3.51 -2.41
CA PHE A 447 -40.41 -4.33 -2.80
C PHE A 447 -41.70 -4.03 -2.01
N LEU A 448 -41.59 -3.58 -0.76
CA LEU A 448 -42.75 -3.17 0.04
C LEU A 448 -43.31 -1.79 -0.35
N HIS A 449 -42.50 -0.94 -0.99
CA HIS A 449 -42.90 0.41 -1.41
C HIS A 449 -43.15 0.55 -2.92
N GLN A 450 -43.15 -0.54 -3.70
CA GLN A 450 -43.68 -0.49 -5.06
C GLN A 450 -45.22 -0.38 -5.00
N PRO A 451 -45.84 0.62 -5.64
CA PRO A 451 -47.29 0.64 -5.78
C PRO A 451 -47.73 -0.63 -6.53
N PRO A 452 -48.89 -1.23 -6.20
CA PRO A 452 -49.38 -2.38 -6.92
C PRO A 452 -49.43 -2.04 -8.41
N HIS A 453 -48.82 -2.90 -9.23
CA HIS A 453 -48.90 -2.80 -10.69
C HIS A 453 -50.39 -2.73 -11.05
N GLU A 454 -50.87 -1.57 -11.53
CA GLU A 454 -52.18 -1.50 -12.16
C GLU A 454 -52.14 -2.43 -13.36
N SER A 455 -52.78 -3.59 -13.20
CA SER A 455 -53.07 -4.47 -14.31
C SER A 455 -54.03 -3.69 -15.22
N GLN A 456 -53.54 -3.24 -16.37
CA GLN A 456 -54.41 -2.71 -17.41
C GLN A 456 -55.49 -3.77 -17.68
N PRO A 457 -56.78 -3.44 -17.59
CA PRO A 457 -57.82 -4.39 -17.91
C PRO A 457 -57.69 -4.77 -19.39
N PRO A 458 -58.01 -6.02 -19.77
CA PRO A 458 -57.89 -6.46 -21.15
C PRO A 458 -58.75 -5.55 -22.03
N GLN A 459 -58.11 -4.91 -23.01
CA GLN A 459 -58.82 -4.18 -24.05
C GLN A 459 -59.78 -5.16 -24.74
N ARG A 460 -61.09 -4.99 -24.50
CA ARG A 460 -62.10 -5.63 -25.33
C ARG A 460 -61.96 -5.03 -26.72
N GLN A 461 -61.44 -5.81 -27.66
CA GLN A 461 -61.64 -5.54 -29.08
C GLN A 461 -63.15 -5.61 -29.35
N ALA A 462 -63.70 -4.50 -29.83
CA ALA A 462 -65.05 -4.40 -30.36
C ALA A 462 -65.00 -4.37 -31.88
#